data_AF-A0A2V6ZHP3-F1
#
_entry.id   AF-A0A2V6ZHP3-F1
#
_cell.length_a   1.000
_cell.length_b   1.000
_cell.length_c   1.000
_cell.angle_alpha   90.00
_cell.angle_beta   90.00
_cell.angle_gamma   90.00
#
_symmetry.space_group_name_H-M   'P 1'
#
loop_
_entity.id
_entity.type
_entity.pdbx_description
1 polymer ?
#
loop_
_entity_poly.entity_id
_entity_poly.type
_entity_poly.pdbx_seq_one_letter_code
_entity_poly.pdbx_strand_id
1 'polypeptide(L)'
;PGAVIGKVLGGLRVEHVFPDFDSGFWMLRSPAGVFPLPISIEDIVTLRWGDADNTLVGRTAFGRLFGEPNQIASFAILRPEGATEVPLQNGVVRLVERARVSVPFGLALGTTVELTHGIQFEQKLVTFRHEESFVNAQRTENSFSHLAVETFTDSKVLAASWNLGLDLDKFTANATRPYTWQIAQVALRRDGTILALVQVRLTAPTDPNSFATFATKKYVSPAPGCGFPCEAPVLQPGNNVGVPYAFPQSFNAIGYVVDVTNGRVLHSTAPPVVSFAHTTRATGWNDTSLTFSATEFHLVTRVDTNTEPATVVTGYAYDSGNNQRGASCAPAAGFVPFDEIHANEGTTFLGAVRFRPEIAAKDAPPFFFAVVRQDRFCVGADGATTFGYDVTTDAPRRQLAIFHFEARTRTAGEPERLVFEIEEPQVNPSDVFARIVFWDPGAGVATMHRVSTQETANIVSVGRDAAWFHASTTSIYVPREEGTLPTTFQIDFDPSLAFRVLADKRLYSADTLRFHALDPALRPTALPAVLPGAFRRAPAGRSGARRRARRSGP
;
A
#
# COMPACT_ATOMS: atom_id res chain seq x y z
N PRO A 1 7.17 -1.31 -20.06
CA PRO A 1 8.27 -0.84 -20.93
C PRO A 1 9.64 -1.01 -20.25
N GLY A 2 10.60 -1.65 -20.92
CA GLY A 2 11.93 -1.93 -20.38
C GLY A 2 13.02 -1.43 -21.34
N ALA A 3 14.00 -0.68 -20.83
CA ALA A 3 15.19 -0.32 -21.60
C ALA A 3 16.39 -1.06 -21.00
N VAL A 4 17.25 -1.59 -21.87
CA VAL A 4 18.51 -2.22 -21.47
C VAL A 4 19.67 -1.57 -22.18
N ILE A 5 20.74 -1.45 -21.43
CA ILE A 5 22.05 -1.18 -22.00
C ILE A 5 22.74 -2.51 -22.26
N GLY A 6 22.87 -2.88 -23.54
CA GLY A 6 23.75 -3.95 -23.94
C GLY A 6 25.19 -3.51 -23.70
N LYS A 7 25.91 -4.20 -22.80
CA LYS A 7 27.37 -4.09 -22.71
C LYS A 7 27.94 -4.76 -23.96
N VAL A 8 28.29 -3.97 -24.97
CA VAL A 8 28.98 -4.45 -26.16
C VAL A 8 30.44 -4.00 -26.10
N LEU A 9 31.34 -4.81 -26.66
CA LEU A 9 32.79 -4.57 -26.82
C LEU A 9 33.17 -3.30 -27.64
N GLY A 10 32.24 -2.38 -27.89
CA GLY A 10 32.43 -1.10 -28.61
C GLY A 10 31.87 0.14 -27.91
N GLY A 11 31.36 0.05 -26.68
CA GLY A 11 30.74 1.17 -25.94
C GLY A 11 29.38 0.81 -25.34
N LEU A 12 28.83 1.66 -24.46
CA LEU A 12 27.47 1.46 -23.95
C LEU A 12 26.45 1.78 -25.06
N ARG A 13 25.65 0.78 -25.43
CA ARG A 13 24.53 0.92 -26.37
C ARG A 13 23.23 0.87 -25.59
N VAL A 14 22.32 1.81 -25.83
CA VAL A 14 21.00 1.75 -25.21
C VAL A 14 19.95 1.34 -26.23
N GLU A 15 19.21 0.29 -25.91
CA GLU A 15 18.04 -0.15 -26.66
C GLU A 15 16.81 -0.14 -25.74
N HIS A 16 15.66 0.25 -26.29
CA HIS A 16 14.42 0.37 -25.55
C HIS A 16 13.31 -0.45 -26.21
N VAL A 17 12.61 -1.27 -25.42
CA VAL A 17 11.35 -1.89 -25.85
C VAL A 17 10.16 -1.15 -25.23
N PHE A 18 9.27 -0.67 -26.09
CA PHE A 18 8.13 0.16 -25.70
C PHE A 18 6.87 -0.23 -26.50
N PRO A 19 5.67 -0.08 -25.93
CA PRO A 19 4.44 -0.34 -26.65
C PRO A 19 4.15 0.84 -27.58
N ASP A 20 3.72 0.55 -28.81
CA ASP A 20 3.12 1.53 -29.71
C ASP A 20 1.64 1.23 -29.85
N PHE A 21 0.81 2.07 -29.20
CA PHE A 21 -0.63 1.88 -29.15
C PHE A 21 -1.31 2.19 -30.49
N ASP A 22 -0.67 2.96 -31.37
CA ASP A 22 -1.22 3.27 -32.69
C ASP A 22 -1.08 2.08 -33.64
N SER A 23 0.07 1.38 -33.61
CA SER A 23 0.29 0.17 -34.42
C SER A 23 -0.19 -1.12 -33.77
N GLY A 24 -0.38 -1.15 -32.44
CA GLY A 24 -0.75 -2.35 -31.68
C GLY A 24 0.40 -3.33 -31.45
N PHE A 25 1.65 -2.93 -31.73
CA PHE A 25 2.85 -3.77 -31.59
C PHE A 25 3.84 -3.18 -30.59
N TRP A 26 4.68 -4.07 -30.06
CA TRP A 26 5.89 -3.63 -29.36
C TRP A 26 6.93 -3.14 -30.36
N MET A 27 7.70 -2.11 -29.97
CA MET A 27 8.73 -1.50 -30.80
C MET A 27 10.09 -1.62 -30.14
N LEU A 28 11.13 -1.84 -30.94
CA LEU A 28 12.54 -1.78 -30.57
C LEU A 28 13.15 -0.46 -31.05
N ARG A 29 13.52 0.43 -30.12
CA ARG A 29 14.33 1.62 -30.42
C ARG A 29 15.81 1.29 -30.22
N SER A 30 16.63 1.65 -31.20
CA SER A 30 18.09 1.55 -31.17
C SER A 30 18.71 2.80 -31.82
N PRO A 31 20.05 3.00 -31.76
CA PRO A 31 20.70 4.10 -32.47
C PRO A 31 20.49 4.09 -33.99
N ALA A 32 20.15 2.93 -34.57
CA ALA A 32 19.88 2.79 -36.00
C ALA A 32 18.44 3.17 -36.40
N GLY A 33 17.55 3.39 -35.43
CA GLY A 33 16.14 3.70 -35.67
C GLY A 33 15.18 2.94 -34.77
N VAL A 34 13.90 3.01 -35.11
CA VAL A 34 12.79 2.35 -34.43
C VAL A 34 12.24 1.26 -35.35
N PHE A 35 12.12 0.04 -34.83
CA PHE A 35 11.72 -1.13 -35.60
C PHE A 35 10.61 -1.90 -34.88
N PRO A 36 9.58 -2.39 -35.58
CA PRO A 36 8.54 -3.19 -34.95
C PRO A 36 9.09 -4.55 -34.53
N LEU A 37 8.69 -5.01 -33.34
CA LEU A 37 8.82 -6.39 -32.90
C LEU A 37 7.58 -7.16 -33.38
N PRO A 38 7.71 -8.44 -33.78
CA PRO A 38 6.57 -9.28 -34.15
C PRO A 38 5.82 -9.78 -32.90
N ILE A 39 5.52 -8.87 -31.96
CA ILE A 39 4.84 -9.13 -30.69
C ILE A 39 3.72 -8.09 -30.55
N SER A 40 2.48 -8.55 -30.48
CA SER A 40 1.33 -7.69 -30.23
C SER A 40 1.27 -7.27 -28.75
N ILE A 41 0.86 -6.02 -28.50
CA ILE A 41 0.64 -5.51 -27.13
C ILE A 41 -0.60 -6.14 -26.46
N GLU A 42 -1.54 -6.68 -27.26
CA GLU A 42 -2.71 -7.40 -26.74
C GLU A 42 -2.33 -8.82 -26.28
N ASP A 43 -1.39 -9.46 -26.97
CA ASP A 43 -0.90 -10.79 -26.59
C ASP A 43 0.04 -10.71 -25.39
N ILE A 44 1.03 -9.82 -25.47
CA ILE A 44 2.02 -9.60 -24.42
C ILE A 44 1.83 -8.19 -23.83
N VAL A 45 1.18 -8.10 -22.67
CA VAL A 45 0.82 -6.83 -22.03
C VAL A 45 1.99 -6.16 -21.32
N THR A 46 3.06 -6.91 -21.06
CA THR A 46 4.31 -6.38 -20.50
C THR A 46 5.49 -7.04 -21.19
N LEU A 47 6.46 -6.25 -21.66
CA LEU A 47 7.69 -6.74 -22.28
C LEU A 47 8.90 -6.01 -21.70
N ARG A 48 9.95 -6.77 -21.41
CA ARG A 48 11.22 -6.32 -20.85
C ARG A 48 12.36 -7.09 -21.49
N TRP A 49 13.57 -6.58 -21.31
CA TRP A 49 14.79 -7.30 -21.65
C TRP A 49 15.18 -8.31 -20.57
N GLY A 50 15.85 -9.39 -20.99
CA GLY A 50 16.51 -10.34 -20.11
C GLY A 50 17.99 -9.99 -19.86
N ASP A 51 18.65 -10.85 -19.08
CA ASP A 51 20.07 -10.71 -18.72
C ASP A 51 21.04 -11.05 -19.84
N ALA A 52 20.64 -12.01 -20.67
CA ALA A 52 21.42 -12.38 -21.84
C ALA A 52 21.24 -11.33 -22.93
N ASP A 53 22.30 -11.07 -23.68
CA ASP A 53 22.23 -10.22 -24.86
C ASP A 53 21.13 -10.73 -25.80
N ASN A 54 20.42 -9.80 -26.42
CA ASN A 54 19.37 -10.10 -27.41
C ASN A 54 18.17 -10.88 -26.87
N THR A 55 17.96 -10.96 -25.55
CA THR A 55 16.81 -11.68 -24.97
C THR A 55 15.75 -10.75 -24.40
N LEU A 56 14.49 -11.17 -24.56
CA LEU A 56 13.31 -10.46 -24.05
C LEU A 56 12.46 -11.42 -23.24
N VAL A 57 11.66 -10.87 -22.34
CA VAL A 57 10.67 -11.61 -21.54
C VAL A 57 9.41 -10.77 -21.41
N GLY A 58 8.26 -11.43 -21.53
CA GLY A 58 6.98 -10.77 -21.39
C GLY A 58 5.91 -11.66 -20.82
N ARG A 59 4.86 -11.04 -20.29
CA ARG A 59 3.69 -11.71 -19.70
C ARG A 59 2.47 -11.48 -20.57
N THR A 60 1.64 -12.51 -20.72
CA THR A 60 0.38 -12.41 -21.44
C THR A 60 -0.68 -11.61 -20.67
N ALA A 61 -1.72 -11.16 -21.36
CA ALA A 61 -2.95 -10.73 -20.71
C ALA A 61 -3.58 -11.89 -19.93
N PHE A 62 -4.21 -11.59 -18.78
CA PHE A 62 -4.98 -12.59 -18.05
C PHE A 62 -6.36 -12.76 -18.71
N GLY A 63 -6.81 -14.00 -18.87
CA GLY A 63 -8.17 -14.28 -19.34
C GLY A 63 -8.46 -13.89 -20.80
N ARG A 64 -7.43 -13.77 -21.66
CA ARG A 64 -7.59 -13.56 -23.11
C ARG A 64 -8.52 -14.62 -23.73
N LEU A 65 -8.48 -15.83 -23.19
CA LEU A 65 -9.48 -16.88 -23.37
C LEU A 65 -10.01 -17.23 -21.97
N PHE A 66 -11.33 -17.31 -21.83
CA PHE A 66 -11.99 -17.59 -20.55
C PHE A 66 -11.44 -18.89 -19.96
N GLY A 67 -10.78 -18.82 -18.80
CA GLY A 67 -10.17 -19.98 -18.14
C GLY A 67 -8.69 -20.26 -18.43
N GLU A 68 -8.01 -19.45 -19.26
CA GLU A 68 -6.57 -19.65 -19.48
C GLU A 68 -5.69 -18.90 -18.46
N PRO A 69 -4.71 -19.59 -17.84
CA PRO A 69 -3.77 -18.97 -16.90
C PRO A 69 -2.86 -17.96 -17.61
N ASN A 70 -2.38 -16.94 -16.87
CA ASN A 70 -1.28 -16.10 -17.33
C ASN A 70 -0.08 -16.97 -17.74
N GLN A 71 0.54 -16.61 -18.86
CA GLN A 71 1.77 -17.21 -19.33
C GLN A 71 2.88 -16.16 -19.35
N ILE A 72 4.11 -16.63 -19.24
CA ILE A 72 5.32 -15.81 -19.38
C ILE A 72 6.14 -16.41 -20.51
N ALA A 73 6.42 -15.60 -21.52
CA ALA A 73 7.16 -15.99 -22.71
C ALA A 73 8.52 -15.29 -22.73
N SER A 74 9.52 -16.01 -23.24
CA SER A 74 10.86 -15.49 -23.50
C SER A 74 11.14 -15.52 -24.99
N PHE A 75 11.88 -14.52 -25.46
CA PHE A 75 12.18 -14.35 -26.88
C PHE A 75 13.67 -14.05 -27.07
N ALA A 76 14.18 -14.36 -28.26
CA ALA A 76 15.53 -14.00 -28.66
C ALA A 76 15.51 -13.26 -30.01
N ILE A 77 16.14 -12.11 -30.07
CA ILE A 77 16.46 -11.41 -31.31
C ILE A 77 17.57 -12.21 -31.99
N LEU A 78 17.40 -12.56 -33.26
CA LEU A 78 18.35 -13.37 -34.04
C LEU A 78 19.55 -12.54 -34.51
N ARG A 79 20.25 -11.96 -33.54
CA ARG A 79 21.42 -11.12 -33.69
C ARG A 79 22.61 -11.82 -33.04
N PRO A 80 23.80 -11.86 -33.67
CA PRO A 80 25.01 -12.35 -33.02
C PRO A 80 25.27 -11.61 -31.69
N GLU A 81 25.78 -12.31 -30.68
CA GLU A 81 26.10 -11.70 -29.38
C GLU A 81 27.11 -10.56 -29.58
N GLY A 82 26.79 -9.39 -29.05
CA GLY A 82 27.58 -8.17 -29.21
C GLY A 82 27.46 -7.47 -30.57
N ALA A 83 26.59 -7.92 -31.48
CA ALA A 83 26.35 -7.17 -32.71
C ALA A 83 25.38 -5.99 -32.46
N THR A 84 25.57 -4.90 -33.22
CA THR A 84 24.78 -3.67 -33.08
C THR A 84 23.71 -3.50 -34.16
N GLU A 85 23.75 -4.31 -35.21
CA GLU A 85 22.80 -4.24 -36.31
C GLU A 85 21.50 -4.95 -35.91
N VAL A 86 20.36 -4.28 -36.10
CA VAL A 86 19.06 -4.89 -35.81
C VAL A 86 18.70 -5.82 -36.98
N PRO A 87 18.60 -7.14 -36.78
CA PRO A 87 18.31 -8.06 -37.87
C PRO A 87 16.85 -7.89 -38.29
N LEU A 88 16.60 -7.55 -39.55
CA LEU A 88 15.25 -7.36 -40.08
C LEU A 88 14.86 -8.47 -41.06
N GLN A 89 13.58 -8.81 -41.08
CA GLN A 89 12.93 -9.64 -42.09
C GLN A 89 11.61 -8.96 -42.44
N ASN A 90 11.46 -8.57 -43.70
CA ASN A 90 10.30 -7.81 -44.19
C ASN A 90 10.00 -6.53 -43.38
N GLY A 91 11.04 -5.82 -42.94
CA GLY A 91 10.90 -4.58 -42.15
C GLY A 91 10.62 -4.79 -40.65
N VAL A 92 10.53 -6.03 -40.19
CA VAL A 92 10.26 -6.39 -38.79
C VAL A 92 11.48 -7.06 -38.17
N VAL A 93 11.71 -6.87 -36.87
CA VAL A 93 12.83 -7.49 -36.15
C VAL A 93 12.72 -9.02 -36.21
N ARG A 94 13.82 -9.69 -36.59
CA ARG A 94 13.92 -11.15 -36.57
C ARG A 94 13.99 -11.64 -35.12
N LEU A 95 12.90 -12.25 -34.66
CA LEU A 95 12.69 -12.70 -33.31
C LEU A 95 12.21 -14.16 -33.30
N VAL A 96 12.65 -14.94 -32.32
CA VAL A 96 12.12 -16.29 -32.05
C VAL A 96 11.66 -16.39 -30.60
N GLU A 97 10.52 -17.03 -30.38
CA GLU A 97 10.13 -17.47 -29.04
C GLU A 97 11.04 -18.62 -28.60
N ARG A 98 11.56 -18.54 -27.38
CA ARG A 98 12.48 -19.54 -26.81
C ARG A 98 11.80 -20.47 -25.85
N ALA A 99 10.91 -19.93 -25.03
CA ALA A 99 10.14 -20.70 -24.06
C ALA A 99 8.88 -19.92 -23.69
N ARG A 100 7.85 -20.67 -23.31
CA ARG A 100 6.59 -20.16 -22.78
C ARG A 100 6.17 -21.06 -21.64
N VAL A 101 5.96 -20.45 -20.48
CA VAL A 101 5.66 -21.16 -19.24
C VAL A 101 4.37 -20.60 -18.64
N SER A 102 3.54 -21.49 -18.11
CA SER A 102 2.37 -21.10 -17.34
C SER A 102 2.81 -20.65 -15.95
N VAL A 103 2.10 -19.69 -15.36
CA VAL A 103 2.27 -19.36 -13.95
C VAL A 103 1.95 -20.61 -13.10
N PRO A 104 2.80 -20.99 -12.12
CA PRO A 104 2.63 -22.21 -11.34
C PRO A 104 1.54 -22.02 -10.27
N PHE A 105 0.27 -22.02 -10.69
CA PHE A 105 -0.86 -21.95 -9.78
C PHE A 105 -0.86 -23.14 -8.80
N GLY A 106 -1.21 -22.86 -7.54
CA GLY A 106 -1.13 -23.84 -6.44
C GLY A 106 0.27 -24.01 -5.83
N LEU A 107 1.29 -23.30 -6.33
CA LEU A 107 2.61 -23.30 -5.70
C LEU A 107 2.54 -22.73 -4.28
N ALA A 108 2.96 -23.52 -3.29
CA ALA A 108 3.13 -23.06 -1.93
C ALA A 108 4.29 -22.05 -1.83
N LEU A 109 4.04 -20.92 -1.17
CA LEU A 109 5.04 -19.86 -1.02
C LEU A 109 5.98 -20.07 0.18
N GLY A 110 5.75 -21.11 0.98
CA GLY A 110 6.58 -21.48 2.14
C GLY A 110 6.52 -20.47 3.28
N THR A 111 5.47 -19.65 3.33
CA THR A 111 5.21 -18.67 4.40
C THR A 111 3.84 -18.92 4.99
N THR A 112 3.77 -18.99 6.31
CA THR A 112 2.53 -19.07 7.08
C THR A 112 2.26 -17.72 7.74
N VAL A 113 1.04 -17.22 7.61
CA VAL A 113 0.57 -16.02 8.28
C VAL A 113 -0.22 -16.43 9.51
N GLU A 114 0.18 -15.95 10.68
CA GLU A 114 -0.51 -16.16 11.95
C GLU A 114 -1.08 -14.83 12.44
N LEU A 115 -2.34 -14.84 12.87
CA LEU A 115 -3.01 -13.69 13.45
C LEU A 115 -3.60 -14.06 14.81
N THR A 116 -3.27 -13.24 15.81
CA THR A 116 -4.05 -13.09 17.04
C THR A 116 -4.59 -11.66 17.07
N HIS A 117 -5.90 -11.49 16.94
CA HIS A 117 -6.57 -10.19 16.98
C HIS A 117 -7.57 -10.17 18.14
N GLY A 118 -7.27 -9.36 19.16
CA GLY A 118 -8.19 -9.03 20.23
C GLY A 118 -9.04 -7.80 19.89
N ILE A 119 -10.33 -7.84 20.19
CA ILE A 119 -11.21 -6.68 20.14
C ILE A 119 -11.67 -6.40 21.57
N GLN A 120 -11.35 -5.21 22.08
CA GLN A 120 -11.90 -4.64 23.31
C GLN A 120 -13.08 -3.77 22.93
N PHE A 121 -14.30 -4.23 23.20
CA PHE A 121 -15.50 -3.50 22.90
C PHE A 121 -16.00 -2.76 24.14
N GLU A 122 -16.20 -1.47 24.02
CA GLU A 122 -16.81 -0.62 25.04
C GLU A 122 -18.15 -0.09 24.50
N GLN A 123 -19.25 -0.48 25.10
CA GLN A 123 -20.53 0.19 24.87
C GLN A 123 -20.67 1.33 25.87
N LYS A 124 -20.81 2.56 25.37
CA LYS A 124 -21.17 3.73 26.17
C LYS A 124 -22.67 3.99 26.01
N LEU A 125 -23.42 3.85 27.11
CA LEU A 125 -24.79 4.30 27.20
C LEU A 125 -24.81 5.73 27.73
N VAL A 126 -25.14 6.66 26.84
CA VAL A 126 -25.21 8.08 27.19
C VAL A 126 -26.65 8.43 27.47
N THR A 127 -26.92 8.97 28.65
CA THR A 127 -28.24 9.46 29.04
C THR A 127 -28.17 10.93 29.43
N PHE A 128 -29.25 11.66 29.21
CA PHE A 128 -29.42 13.02 29.73
C PHE A 128 -30.87 13.21 30.17
N ARG A 129 -31.07 14.12 31.12
CA ARG A 129 -32.40 14.47 31.65
C ARG A 129 -32.93 15.70 30.94
N HIS A 130 -34.14 15.59 30.38
CA HIS A 130 -34.90 16.71 29.82
C HIS A 130 -36.12 16.93 30.71
N GLU A 131 -36.25 18.11 31.30
CA GLU A 131 -37.35 18.44 32.21
C GLU A 131 -38.22 19.55 31.64
N GLU A 132 -39.51 19.27 31.50
CA GLU A 132 -40.52 20.26 31.12
C GLU A 132 -41.60 20.41 32.18
N SER A 133 -41.97 21.65 32.50
CA SER A 133 -43.06 21.97 33.42
C SER A 133 -44.16 22.74 32.70
N PHE A 134 -45.41 22.32 32.84
CA PHE A 134 -46.59 22.97 32.26
C PHE A 134 -47.56 23.41 33.35
N VAL A 135 -48.05 24.65 33.27
CA VAL A 135 -49.14 25.17 34.09
C VAL A 135 -50.32 25.48 33.18
N ASN A 136 -51.48 24.86 33.40
CA ASN A 136 -52.68 24.99 32.55
C ASN A 136 -52.37 24.87 31.05
N ALA A 137 -51.60 23.83 30.69
CA ALA A 137 -51.11 23.56 29.33
C ALA A 137 -50.13 24.59 28.72
N GLN A 138 -49.69 25.61 29.47
CA GLN A 138 -48.61 26.50 29.06
C GLN A 138 -47.28 26.01 29.61
N ARG A 139 -46.28 25.85 28.75
CA ARG A 139 -44.92 25.48 29.18
C ARG A 139 -44.29 26.64 29.95
N THR A 140 -43.80 26.35 31.13
CA THR A 140 -43.19 27.31 32.08
C THR A 140 -41.72 27.05 32.30
N GLU A 141 -41.28 25.79 32.19
CA GLU A 141 -39.87 25.41 32.29
C GLU A 141 -39.53 24.41 31.19
N ASN A 142 -38.28 24.50 30.72
CA ASN A 142 -37.66 23.57 29.79
C ASN A 142 -36.16 23.55 30.07
N SER A 143 -35.60 22.42 30.49
CA SER A 143 -34.17 22.34 30.82
C SER A 143 -33.56 20.98 30.49
N PHE A 144 -32.26 20.99 30.16
CA PHE A 144 -31.45 19.80 29.93
C PHE A 144 -30.36 19.72 31.00
N SER A 145 -30.17 18.56 31.61
CA SER A 145 -29.22 18.37 32.70
C SER A 145 -28.78 16.90 32.84
N HIS A 146 -27.90 16.64 33.81
CA HIS A 146 -27.52 15.29 34.25
C HIS A 146 -27.09 14.36 33.10
N LEU A 147 -26.05 14.74 32.35
CA LEU A 147 -25.39 13.79 31.47
C LEU A 147 -24.81 12.67 32.33
N ALA A 148 -25.13 11.43 31.99
CA ALA A 148 -24.55 10.25 32.60
C ALA A 148 -24.07 9.27 31.53
N VAL A 149 -22.99 8.57 31.83
CA VAL A 149 -22.39 7.59 30.94
C VAL A 149 -22.19 6.29 31.69
N GLU A 150 -22.93 5.27 31.30
CA GLU A 150 -22.68 3.89 31.75
C GLU A 150 -21.84 3.17 30.70
N THR A 151 -20.80 2.47 31.14
CA THR A 151 -19.89 1.74 30.24
C THR A 151 -20.00 0.24 30.48
N PHE A 152 -20.32 -0.50 29.42
CA PHE A 152 -20.28 -1.96 29.41
C PHE A 152 -19.10 -2.42 28.55
N THR A 153 -18.35 -3.39 29.05
CA THR A 153 -17.15 -3.88 28.35
C THR A 153 -17.29 -5.37 28.04
N ASP A 154 -16.89 -5.76 26.83
CA ASP A 154 -16.73 -7.16 26.44
C ASP A 154 -15.46 -7.27 25.58
N SER A 155 -14.93 -8.48 25.44
CA SER A 155 -13.80 -8.75 24.57
C SER A 155 -13.97 -10.03 23.78
N LYS A 156 -13.41 -10.04 22.57
CA LYS A 156 -13.36 -11.21 21.70
C LYS A 156 -11.97 -11.34 21.13
N VAL A 157 -11.55 -12.57 20.84
CA VAL A 157 -10.24 -12.85 20.26
C VAL A 157 -10.41 -13.79 19.09
N LEU A 158 -9.80 -13.44 17.96
CA LEU A 158 -9.59 -14.35 16.83
C LEU A 158 -8.13 -14.83 16.86
N ALA A 159 -7.95 -16.14 16.82
CA ALA A 159 -6.68 -16.77 16.51
C ALA A 159 -6.83 -17.56 15.21
N ALA A 160 -6.01 -17.28 14.21
CA ALA A 160 -6.10 -17.91 12.90
C ALA A 160 -4.74 -18.01 12.21
N SER A 161 -4.61 -18.97 11.31
CA SER A 161 -3.37 -19.24 10.58
C SER A 161 -3.67 -19.67 9.15
N TRP A 162 -2.87 -19.19 8.20
CA TRP A 162 -3.03 -19.46 6.77
C TRP A 162 -1.70 -19.64 6.07
N ASN A 163 -1.61 -20.68 5.23
CA ASN A 163 -0.47 -20.85 4.34
C ASN A 163 -0.67 -20.01 3.08
N LEU A 164 0.39 -19.31 2.66
CA LEU A 164 0.38 -18.52 1.44
C LEU A 164 0.73 -19.39 0.23
N GLY A 165 0.02 -19.17 -0.88
CA GLY A 165 0.17 -19.90 -2.14
C GLY A 165 -0.18 -19.02 -3.35
N LEU A 166 0.14 -19.51 -4.54
CA LEU A 166 -0.29 -18.91 -5.81
C LEU A 166 -1.68 -19.43 -6.21
N ASP A 167 -2.69 -19.16 -5.39
CA ASP A 167 -4.05 -19.67 -5.61
C ASP A 167 -4.76 -18.88 -6.72
N LEU A 168 -5.41 -19.58 -7.66
CA LEU A 168 -6.05 -18.94 -8.82
C LEU A 168 -7.17 -17.97 -8.43
N ASP A 169 -7.99 -18.32 -7.44
CA ASP A 169 -9.08 -17.48 -6.94
C ASP A 169 -8.57 -16.18 -6.32
N LYS A 170 -7.33 -16.18 -5.81
CA LYS A 170 -6.71 -15.03 -5.11
C LYS A 170 -5.89 -14.12 -6.01
N PHE A 171 -5.80 -14.45 -7.30
CA PHE A 171 -5.08 -13.64 -8.28
C PHE A 171 -5.86 -12.37 -8.61
N THR A 172 -5.33 -11.18 -8.27
CA THR A 172 -5.88 -9.85 -8.62
C THR A 172 -7.33 -9.54 -8.14
N ALA A 173 -7.94 -10.42 -7.35
CA ALA A 173 -9.33 -10.29 -6.91
C ALA A 173 -9.44 -9.66 -5.50
N ASN A 174 -9.66 -8.34 -5.41
CA ASN A 174 -9.73 -7.56 -4.17
C ASN A 174 -10.72 -8.10 -3.10
N ALA A 175 -11.70 -8.93 -3.50
CA ALA A 175 -12.68 -9.53 -2.59
C ALA A 175 -12.21 -10.82 -1.90
N THR A 176 -11.11 -11.44 -2.34
CA THR A 176 -10.65 -12.70 -1.76
C THR A 176 -9.95 -12.52 -0.42
N ARG A 177 -10.00 -13.59 0.38
CA ARG A 177 -9.55 -13.66 1.78
C ARG A 177 -8.61 -14.87 1.96
N PRO A 178 -7.67 -14.81 2.92
CA PRO A 178 -7.30 -13.63 3.71
C PRO A 178 -6.24 -12.76 2.99
N TYR A 179 -5.92 -13.08 1.73
CA TYR A 179 -4.94 -12.38 0.93
C TYR A 179 -5.32 -12.41 -0.55
N THR A 180 -4.71 -11.51 -1.32
CA THR A 180 -4.64 -11.53 -2.78
C THR A 180 -3.19 -11.61 -3.21
N TRP A 181 -2.93 -11.90 -4.48
CA TRP A 181 -1.59 -11.78 -5.02
C TRP A 181 -1.59 -11.35 -6.48
N GLN A 182 -0.45 -10.83 -6.93
CA GLN A 182 -0.22 -10.39 -8.29
C GLN A 182 1.24 -10.59 -8.70
N ILE A 183 1.48 -10.61 -10.02
CA ILE A 183 2.84 -10.54 -10.58
C ILE A 183 3.18 -9.07 -10.78
N ALA A 184 4.06 -8.55 -9.93
CA ALA A 184 4.56 -7.18 -10.04
C ALA A 184 5.51 -7.02 -11.24
N GLN A 185 6.34 -8.04 -11.51
CA GLN A 185 7.33 -8.00 -12.58
C GLN A 185 7.72 -9.40 -13.06
N VAL A 186 8.21 -9.49 -14.30
CA VAL A 186 8.89 -10.67 -14.85
C VAL A 186 10.35 -10.35 -15.22
N ALA A 187 11.20 -11.36 -15.15
CA ALA A 187 12.61 -11.26 -15.54
C ALA A 187 13.11 -12.56 -16.18
N LEU A 188 14.22 -12.49 -16.90
CA LEU A 188 14.83 -13.63 -17.59
C LEU A 188 16.32 -13.68 -17.27
N ARG A 189 16.75 -14.75 -16.61
CA ARG A 189 18.16 -14.99 -16.30
C ARG A 189 18.93 -15.38 -17.56
N ARG A 190 20.25 -15.20 -17.52
CA ARG A 190 21.15 -15.53 -18.63
C ARG A 190 21.12 -17.02 -19.02
N ASP A 191 20.79 -17.90 -18.08
CA ASP A 191 20.63 -19.34 -18.30
C ASP A 191 19.28 -19.74 -18.92
N GLY A 192 18.39 -18.77 -19.19
CA GLY A 192 17.06 -19.01 -19.74
C GLY A 192 15.95 -19.20 -18.70
N THR A 193 16.29 -19.17 -17.40
CA THR A 193 15.29 -19.28 -16.33
C THR A 193 14.40 -18.05 -16.29
N ILE A 194 13.08 -18.26 -16.36
CA ILE A 194 12.06 -17.21 -16.25
C ILE A 194 11.70 -17.01 -14.78
N LEU A 195 11.80 -15.78 -14.31
CA LEU A 195 11.45 -15.38 -12.95
C LEU A 195 10.20 -14.50 -12.93
N ALA A 196 9.43 -14.63 -11.87
CA ALA A 196 8.36 -13.71 -11.52
C ALA A 196 8.59 -13.13 -10.12
N LEU A 197 8.36 -11.83 -10.02
CA LEU A 197 8.28 -11.11 -8.76
C LEU A 197 6.81 -11.06 -8.36
N VAL A 198 6.47 -11.83 -7.34
CA VAL A 198 5.11 -11.94 -6.83
C VAL A 198 4.96 -11.06 -5.60
N GLN A 199 3.88 -10.28 -5.58
CA GLN A 199 3.44 -9.53 -4.41
C GLN A 199 2.16 -10.18 -3.87
N VAL A 200 2.21 -10.65 -2.64
CA VAL A 200 1.04 -11.06 -1.86
C VAL A 200 0.57 -9.85 -1.08
N ARG A 201 -0.73 -9.56 -1.08
CA ARG A 201 -1.36 -8.51 -0.26
C ARG A 201 -2.34 -9.09 0.74
N LEU A 202 -2.19 -8.82 2.04
CA LEU A 202 -3.17 -9.23 3.05
C LEU A 202 -4.44 -8.36 2.93
N THR A 203 -5.61 -8.99 3.03
CA THR A 203 -6.93 -8.34 2.92
C THR A 203 -7.62 -8.28 4.28
N ALA A 204 -8.60 -9.16 4.53
CA ALA A 204 -9.22 -9.32 5.85
C ALA A 204 -9.08 -10.77 6.31
N PRO A 205 -8.94 -11.03 7.62
CA PRO A 205 -8.72 -12.38 8.13
C PRO A 205 -9.96 -13.27 8.02
N THR A 206 -11.15 -12.68 8.01
CA THR A 206 -12.42 -13.39 7.98
C THR A 206 -13.25 -12.98 6.75
N ASP A 207 -14.30 -13.77 6.48
CA ASP A 207 -15.27 -13.44 5.45
C ASP A 207 -15.99 -12.11 5.77
N PRO A 208 -16.47 -11.37 4.76
CA PRO A 208 -17.14 -10.07 4.96
C PRO A 208 -18.36 -10.09 5.89
N ASN A 209 -18.93 -11.27 6.14
CA ASN A 209 -20.10 -11.46 7.01
C ASN A 209 -19.73 -12.08 8.38
N SER A 210 -18.44 -12.29 8.64
CA SER A 210 -17.94 -12.91 9.88
C SER A 210 -17.31 -11.83 10.76
N PHE A 211 -18.02 -11.53 11.86
CA PHE A 211 -17.70 -10.47 12.80
C PHE A 211 -17.57 -11.02 14.23
N ALA A 212 -16.84 -10.29 15.07
CA ALA A 212 -16.98 -10.42 16.52
C ALA A 212 -18.34 -9.84 16.93
N THR A 213 -19.24 -10.69 17.40
CA THR A 213 -20.57 -10.28 17.85
C THR A 213 -20.55 -9.90 19.34
N PHE A 214 -21.00 -8.69 19.64
CA PHE A 214 -21.12 -8.15 21.00
C PHE A 214 -22.58 -7.91 21.34
N ALA A 215 -23.00 -8.40 22.50
CA ALA A 215 -24.32 -8.09 23.05
C ALA A 215 -24.33 -6.66 23.58
N THR A 216 -25.35 -5.90 23.20
CA THR A 216 -25.51 -4.51 23.67
C THR A 216 -26.67 -4.39 24.64
N LYS A 217 -26.74 -3.25 25.31
CA LYS A 217 -27.84 -2.82 26.17
C LYS A 217 -28.52 -1.58 25.58
N LYS A 218 -29.74 -1.31 26.00
CA LYS A 218 -30.46 -0.09 25.65
C LYS A 218 -31.46 0.28 26.74
N TYR A 219 -31.74 1.56 26.85
CA TYR A 219 -32.89 2.03 27.60
C TYR A 219 -34.13 1.97 26.71
N VAL A 220 -35.26 1.55 27.28
CA VAL A 220 -36.56 1.62 26.62
C VAL A 220 -37.62 2.08 27.60
N SER A 221 -38.65 2.75 27.08
CA SER A 221 -39.86 2.96 27.86
C SER A 221 -40.48 1.59 28.23
N PRO A 222 -40.85 1.37 29.51
CA PRO A 222 -41.35 0.07 29.98
C PRO A 222 -42.66 -0.38 29.32
N ALA A 223 -43.42 0.52 28.69
CA ALA A 223 -44.61 0.18 27.89
C ALA A 223 -44.77 1.10 26.66
N PRO A 224 -44.61 0.59 25.42
CA PRO A 224 -44.91 1.34 24.21
C PRO A 224 -46.38 1.82 24.21
N GLY A 225 -46.60 3.13 24.12
CA GLY A 225 -47.93 3.72 24.16
C GLY A 225 -48.51 3.91 25.57
N CYS A 226 -47.68 3.90 26.62
CA CYS A 226 -48.11 4.34 27.94
C CYS A 226 -48.75 5.74 27.87
N GLY A 227 -49.90 5.90 28.51
CA GLY A 227 -50.45 7.23 28.77
C GLY A 227 -49.55 7.96 29.78
N PHE A 228 -49.53 9.29 29.72
CA PHE A 228 -48.84 10.08 30.74
C PHE A 228 -49.59 9.97 32.08
N PRO A 229 -48.90 9.73 33.22
CA PRO A 229 -47.45 9.58 33.37
C PRO A 229 -46.94 8.16 33.05
N CYS A 230 -45.82 8.06 32.32
CA CYS A 230 -45.09 6.80 32.14
C CYS A 230 -44.10 6.55 33.28
N GLU A 231 -43.77 5.27 33.50
CA GLU A 231 -42.67 4.85 34.37
C GLU A 231 -41.30 5.20 33.74
N ALA A 232 -40.25 5.22 34.57
CA ALA A 232 -38.89 5.50 34.12
C ALA A 232 -38.40 4.50 33.07
N PRO A 233 -37.58 4.93 32.08
CA PRO A 233 -36.95 4.01 31.15
C PRO A 233 -36.18 2.90 31.87
N VAL A 234 -36.32 1.68 31.38
CA VAL A 234 -35.66 0.49 31.95
C VAL A 234 -34.58 -0.02 31.00
N LEU A 235 -33.50 -0.54 31.57
CA LEU A 235 -32.42 -1.13 30.81
C LEU A 235 -32.81 -2.53 30.31
N GLN A 236 -32.70 -2.77 29.01
CA GLN A 236 -33.00 -4.04 28.35
C GLN A 236 -31.86 -4.47 27.41
N PRO A 237 -31.82 -5.74 26.97
CA PRO A 237 -30.95 -6.16 25.87
C PRO A 237 -31.22 -5.34 24.59
N GLY A 238 -30.14 -4.86 23.97
CA GLY A 238 -30.15 -4.17 22.68
C GLY A 238 -29.87 -5.12 21.51
N ASN A 239 -29.65 -4.53 20.32
CA ASN A 239 -29.26 -5.28 19.13
C ASN A 239 -27.78 -5.65 19.20
N ASN A 240 -27.44 -6.88 18.81
CA ASN A 240 -26.04 -7.28 18.70
C ASN A 240 -25.30 -6.41 17.67
N VAL A 241 -24.06 -6.05 17.99
CA VAL A 241 -23.17 -5.31 17.09
C VAL A 241 -22.06 -6.23 16.61
N GLY A 242 -21.82 -6.25 15.30
CA GLY A 242 -20.69 -6.95 14.69
C GLY A 242 -19.52 -5.99 14.48
N VAL A 243 -18.36 -6.33 15.04
CA VAL A 243 -17.10 -5.62 14.79
C VAL A 243 -16.16 -6.53 13.98
N PRO A 244 -15.61 -6.09 12.84
CA PRO A 244 -14.78 -6.94 11.99
C PRO A 244 -13.42 -7.20 12.61
N TYR A 245 -12.92 -8.43 12.42
CA TYR A 245 -11.49 -8.70 12.59
C TYR A 245 -10.71 -8.14 11.40
N ALA A 246 -9.49 -7.68 11.63
CA ALA A 246 -8.65 -7.05 10.62
C ALA A 246 -7.20 -7.47 10.78
N PHE A 247 -6.39 -7.31 9.73
CA PHE A 247 -4.94 -7.22 9.89
C PHE A 247 -4.55 -5.80 10.31
N PRO A 248 -3.38 -5.60 10.94
CA PRO A 248 -2.89 -4.25 11.23
C PRO A 248 -2.79 -3.42 9.94
N GLN A 249 -3.36 -2.21 9.93
CA GLN A 249 -3.39 -1.35 8.74
C GLN A 249 -1.99 -1.01 8.19
N SER A 250 -0.96 -1.11 9.04
CA SER A 250 0.44 -0.89 8.68
C SER A 250 1.11 -2.12 8.07
N PHE A 251 0.40 -3.16 7.65
CA PHE A 251 1.03 -4.30 7.00
C PHE A 251 0.09 -4.93 5.99
N ASN A 252 0.42 -4.78 4.72
CA ASN A 252 -0.41 -5.37 3.70
C ASN A 252 0.35 -6.12 2.63
N ALA A 253 1.69 -6.20 2.58
CA ALA A 253 2.33 -6.88 1.45
C ALA A 253 3.60 -7.68 1.77
N ILE A 254 3.81 -8.76 1.01
CA ILE A 254 4.96 -9.65 1.07
C ILE A 254 5.45 -9.93 -0.36
N GLY A 255 6.73 -9.72 -0.62
CA GLY A 255 7.36 -9.97 -1.92
C GLY A 255 8.07 -11.32 -1.99
N TYR A 256 7.96 -12.00 -3.14
CA TYR A 256 8.58 -13.27 -3.46
C TYR A 256 9.26 -13.23 -4.84
N VAL A 257 10.41 -13.88 -4.97
CA VAL A 257 11.01 -14.23 -6.26
C VAL A 257 10.72 -15.70 -6.54
N VAL A 258 9.99 -15.96 -7.63
CA VAL A 258 9.57 -17.28 -8.06
C VAL A 258 10.30 -17.65 -9.34
N ASP A 259 10.93 -18.82 -9.36
CA ASP A 259 11.40 -19.50 -10.56
C ASP A 259 10.18 -20.16 -11.21
N VAL A 260 9.65 -19.50 -12.23
CA VAL A 260 8.42 -19.91 -12.91
C VAL A 260 8.70 -21.09 -13.84
N THR A 261 9.92 -21.17 -14.38
CA THR A 261 10.35 -22.30 -15.21
C THR A 261 10.30 -23.62 -14.44
N ASN A 262 10.77 -23.62 -13.19
CA ASN A 262 10.85 -24.85 -12.38
C ASN A 262 9.79 -24.95 -11.28
N GLY A 263 8.90 -23.94 -11.15
CA GLY A 263 7.82 -23.94 -10.16
C GLY A 263 8.30 -23.95 -8.71
N ARG A 264 9.20 -23.04 -8.33
CA ARG A 264 9.72 -22.95 -6.95
C ARG A 264 9.96 -21.52 -6.49
N VAL A 265 9.85 -21.29 -5.18
CA VAL A 265 10.26 -20.02 -4.56
C VAL A 265 11.77 -20.01 -4.39
N LEU A 266 12.41 -18.93 -4.83
CA LEU A 266 13.84 -18.69 -4.63
C LEU A 266 14.07 -17.83 -3.40
N HIS A 267 13.32 -16.73 -3.28
CA HIS A 267 13.49 -15.73 -2.22
C HIS A 267 12.14 -15.20 -1.74
N SER A 268 12.08 -14.83 -0.47
CA SER A 268 10.91 -14.17 0.16
C SER A 268 11.40 -13.08 1.11
N THR A 269 10.78 -11.91 1.04
CA THR A 269 11.00 -10.81 2.00
C THR A 269 10.52 -11.15 3.41
N ALA A 270 9.62 -12.12 3.54
CA ALA A 270 9.12 -12.63 4.80
C ALA A 270 9.99 -13.78 5.35
N PRO A 271 10.02 -13.95 6.68
CA PRO A 271 10.46 -15.18 7.31
C PRO A 271 9.42 -16.31 7.08
N PRO A 272 9.72 -17.57 7.42
CA PRO A 272 8.77 -18.69 7.25
C PRO A 272 7.43 -18.49 7.97
N VAL A 273 7.44 -17.78 9.11
CA VAL A 273 6.23 -17.45 9.86
C VAL A 273 6.15 -15.93 10.01
N VAL A 274 5.09 -15.35 9.44
CA VAL A 274 4.71 -13.96 9.64
C VAL A 274 3.62 -13.93 10.69
N SER A 275 3.87 -13.30 11.83
CA SER A 275 2.92 -13.29 12.96
C SER A 275 2.46 -11.89 13.29
N PHE A 276 1.17 -11.71 13.49
CA PHE A 276 0.55 -10.49 14.01
C PHE A 276 -0.17 -10.80 15.31
N ALA A 277 0.14 -10.05 16.36
CA ALA A 277 -0.61 -10.06 17.60
C ALA A 277 -1.02 -8.62 17.90
N HIS A 278 -2.31 -8.29 17.78
CA HIS A 278 -2.76 -6.93 18.04
C HIS A 278 -4.12 -6.89 18.72
N THR A 279 -4.39 -5.78 19.41
CA THR A 279 -5.67 -5.51 20.05
C THR A 279 -6.21 -4.19 19.57
N THR A 280 -7.48 -4.16 19.19
CA THR A 280 -8.19 -2.93 18.83
C THR A 280 -9.27 -2.63 19.85
N ARG A 281 -9.44 -1.36 20.19
CA ARG A 281 -10.59 -0.85 20.93
C ARG A 281 -11.65 -0.35 19.95
N ALA A 282 -12.89 -0.77 20.17
CA ALA A 282 -14.05 -0.30 19.43
C ALA A 282 -15.10 0.21 20.42
N THR A 283 -15.69 1.36 20.11
CA THR A 283 -16.71 1.99 20.95
C THR A 283 -18.07 1.95 20.25
N GLY A 284 -19.08 1.40 20.92
CA GLY A 284 -20.48 1.46 20.50
C GLY A 284 -21.26 2.50 21.32
N TRP A 285 -22.13 3.27 20.67
CA TRP A 285 -22.96 4.28 21.33
C TRP A 285 -24.42 3.83 21.31
N ASN A 286 -25.00 3.62 22.49
CA ASN A 286 -26.32 3.00 22.66
C ASN A 286 -26.48 1.74 21.78
N ASP A 287 -27.59 1.56 21.06
CA ASP A 287 -27.99 0.26 20.45
C ASP A 287 -28.16 0.24 18.93
N THR A 288 -28.01 1.38 18.24
CA THR A 288 -28.48 1.53 16.85
C THR A 288 -27.38 1.81 15.82
N SER A 289 -26.15 2.13 16.22
CA SER A 289 -25.06 2.36 15.25
C SER A 289 -23.68 2.59 15.90
N LEU A 290 -22.61 2.47 15.11
CA LEU A 290 -21.29 3.04 15.42
C LEU A 290 -21.29 4.59 15.40
N THR A 291 -22.36 5.23 14.93
CA THR A 291 -22.56 6.68 15.01
C THR A 291 -23.15 7.07 16.35
N PHE A 292 -22.80 8.26 16.83
CA PHE A 292 -23.18 8.77 18.16
C PHE A 292 -24.69 8.78 18.37
N SER A 293 -25.13 8.45 19.60
CA SER A 293 -26.49 8.69 20.06
C SER A 293 -26.54 8.81 21.59
N ALA A 294 -27.53 9.55 22.10
CA ALA A 294 -27.81 9.65 23.53
C ALA A 294 -29.30 9.37 23.79
N THR A 295 -29.60 8.75 24.92
CA THR A 295 -30.97 8.45 25.33
C THR A 295 -31.50 9.59 26.18
N GLU A 296 -32.65 10.11 25.79
CA GLU A 296 -33.34 11.16 26.54
C GLU A 296 -34.24 10.57 27.62
N PHE A 297 -34.08 11.04 28.86
CA PHE A 297 -35.00 10.78 29.96
C PHE A 297 -35.88 12.01 30.14
N HIS A 298 -37.00 12.01 29.42
CA HIS A 298 -37.93 13.14 29.35
C HIS A 298 -38.93 13.10 30.50
N LEU A 299 -38.72 13.95 31.50
CA LEU A 299 -39.56 14.09 32.69
C LEU A 299 -40.47 15.30 32.54
N VAL A 300 -41.78 15.09 32.63
CA VAL A 300 -42.78 16.14 32.47
C VAL A 300 -43.55 16.33 33.77
N THR A 301 -43.69 17.57 34.21
CA THR A 301 -44.58 17.97 35.31
C THR A 301 -45.74 18.80 34.75
N ARG A 302 -46.98 18.38 35.04
CA ARG A 302 -48.20 19.10 34.67
C ARG A 302 -48.93 19.56 35.92
N VAL A 303 -49.17 20.86 36.00
CA VAL A 303 -49.93 21.52 37.07
C VAL A 303 -51.22 22.07 36.46
N ASP A 304 -52.36 21.56 36.91
CA ASP A 304 -53.68 22.10 36.56
C ASP A 304 -54.25 22.89 37.74
N THR A 305 -54.19 24.22 37.63
CA THR A 305 -54.70 25.13 38.67
C THR A 305 -56.19 25.43 38.49
N ASN A 306 -56.86 24.84 37.49
CA ASN A 306 -58.31 24.96 37.33
C ASN A 306 -59.07 23.97 38.22
N THR A 307 -58.35 23.10 38.93
CA THR A 307 -58.88 22.17 39.93
C THR A 307 -58.55 22.66 41.35
N GLU A 308 -59.41 22.38 42.32
CA GLU A 308 -59.18 22.70 43.73
C GLU A 308 -59.25 21.42 44.59
N PRO A 309 -58.14 20.97 45.20
CA PRO A 309 -56.79 21.53 45.09
C PRO A 309 -56.17 21.32 43.69
N ALA A 310 -55.15 22.12 43.37
CA ALA A 310 -54.44 22.01 42.09
C ALA A 310 -53.88 20.59 41.91
N THR A 311 -54.10 20.01 40.73
CA THR A 311 -53.62 18.68 40.40
C THR A 311 -52.20 18.77 39.85
N VAL A 312 -51.25 18.07 40.48
CA VAL A 312 -49.86 17.97 40.01
C VAL A 312 -49.58 16.53 39.61
N VAL A 313 -49.19 16.33 38.35
CA VAL A 313 -48.79 15.03 37.83
C VAL A 313 -47.39 15.14 37.28
N THR A 314 -46.46 14.36 37.84
CA THR A 314 -45.08 14.24 37.35
C THR A 314 -44.84 12.81 36.89
N GLY A 315 -44.23 12.67 35.73
CA GLY A 315 -43.82 11.36 35.23
C GLY A 315 -43.06 11.47 33.92
N TYR A 316 -42.65 10.34 33.37
CA TYR A 316 -41.92 10.34 32.11
C TYR A 316 -42.89 10.47 30.93
N ALA A 317 -42.43 11.12 29.87
CA ALA A 317 -43.13 11.16 28.60
C ALA A 317 -43.01 9.80 27.88
N TYR A 318 -43.94 9.51 26.97
CA TYR A 318 -43.97 8.21 26.26
C TYR A 318 -42.79 8.00 25.31
N ASP A 319 -42.16 9.09 24.86
CA ASP A 319 -40.98 9.11 24.01
C ASP A 319 -39.65 9.02 24.79
N SER A 320 -39.73 9.04 26.12
CA SER A 320 -38.58 8.81 27.01
C SER A 320 -37.96 7.44 26.75
N GLY A 321 -36.64 7.36 26.78
CA GLY A 321 -35.91 6.14 26.42
C GLY A 321 -35.63 5.99 24.93
N ASN A 322 -36.08 6.93 24.07
CA ASN A 322 -35.66 6.95 22.66
C ASN A 322 -34.28 7.60 22.52
N ASN A 323 -33.51 7.11 21.53
CA ASN A 323 -32.24 7.73 21.15
C ASN A 323 -32.49 9.00 20.37
N GLN A 324 -32.00 10.13 20.88
CA GLN A 324 -31.98 11.39 20.16
C GLN A 324 -30.71 11.47 19.31
N ARG A 325 -30.88 11.79 18.01
CA ARG A 325 -29.79 12.19 17.13
C ARG A 325 -29.79 13.72 17.09
N GLY A 326 -28.83 14.33 17.79
CA GLY A 326 -28.75 15.78 17.90
C GLY A 326 -28.37 16.48 16.58
N ALA A 327 -28.63 17.79 16.52
CA ALA A 327 -28.07 18.67 15.50
C ALA A 327 -26.55 18.85 15.71
N SER A 328 -25.82 19.34 14.70
CA SER A 328 -24.40 19.67 14.89
C SER A 328 -24.26 20.89 15.80
N CYS A 329 -23.38 20.83 16.81
CA CYS A 329 -23.10 22.00 17.66
C CYS A 329 -22.32 23.08 16.88
N ALA A 330 -23.02 24.04 16.27
CA ALA A 330 -22.39 25.24 15.74
C ALA A 330 -22.58 26.41 16.72
N PRO A 331 -21.50 27.01 17.29
CA PRO A 331 -21.62 28.16 18.20
C PRO A 331 -22.37 29.35 17.57
N ALA A 332 -22.20 29.54 16.25
CA ALA A 332 -22.89 30.58 15.48
C ALA A 332 -24.41 30.31 15.31
N ALA A 333 -24.87 29.08 15.55
CA ALA A 333 -26.28 28.71 15.52
C ALA A 333 -26.95 28.81 16.90
N GLY A 334 -26.30 29.47 17.87
CA GLY A 334 -26.85 29.68 19.20
C GLY A 334 -26.84 28.43 20.06
N PHE A 335 -25.80 27.58 19.99
CA PHE A 335 -25.62 26.44 20.90
C PHE A 335 -24.60 26.76 21.98
N VAL A 336 -24.92 26.41 23.24
CA VAL A 336 -24.01 26.47 24.38
C VAL A 336 -23.59 25.04 24.75
N PRO A 337 -22.28 24.74 24.74
CA PRO A 337 -21.79 23.45 25.20
C PRO A 337 -21.99 23.29 26.70
N PHE A 338 -22.42 22.12 27.14
CA PHE A 338 -22.64 21.85 28.57
C PHE A 338 -21.86 20.66 29.10
N ASP A 339 -21.43 19.71 28.25
CA ASP A 339 -20.62 18.56 28.69
C ASP A 339 -19.83 17.91 27.53
N GLU A 340 -18.97 16.93 27.84
CA GLU A 340 -18.06 16.26 26.90
C GLU A 340 -17.74 14.81 27.30
N ILE A 341 -17.62 13.92 26.30
CA ILE A 341 -17.19 12.53 26.49
C ILE A 341 -15.98 12.23 25.60
N HIS A 342 -14.98 11.55 26.17
CA HIS A 342 -13.86 11.02 25.43
C HIS A 342 -14.00 9.51 25.19
N ALA A 343 -13.63 9.09 23.98
CA ALA A 343 -13.48 7.70 23.59
C ALA A 343 -12.15 7.50 22.87
N ASN A 344 -11.43 6.44 23.23
CA ASN A 344 -10.25 6.02 22.49
C ASN A 344 -10.66 4.87 21.58
N GLU A 345 -10.31 4.95 20.30
CA GLU A 345 -10.60 3.91 19.31
C GLU A 345 -9.30 3.49 18.61
N GLY A 346 -9.27 2.28 18.06
CA GLY A 346 -8.13 1.78 17.29
C GLY A 346 -7.19 0.85 18.05
N THR A 347 -5.99 0.65 17.54
CA THR A 347 -5.01 -0.35 17.99
C THR A 347 -4.36 0.06 19.32
N THR A 348 -4.57 -0.73 20.37
CA THR A 348 -4.00 -0.53 21.72
C THR A 348 -2.76 -1.39 21.98
N PHE A 349 -2.56 -2.47 21.21
CA PHE A 349 -1.40 -3.35 21.27
C PHE A 349 -1.08 -3.89 19.87
N LEU A 350 0.19 -4.07 19.51
CA LEU A 350 0.68 -4.60 18.23
C LEU A 350 2.10 -5.15 18.43
N GLY A 351 2.22 -6.46 18.24
CA GLY A 351 3.45 -7.16 17.96
C GLY A 351 3.38 -7.72 16.54
N ALA A 352 4.46 -7.58 15.78
CA ALA A 352 4.52 -8.09 14.43
C ALA A 352 5.92 -8.66 14.12
N VAL A 353 5.95 -9.84 13.51
CA VAL A 353 7.14 -10.41 12.85
C VAL A 353 6.81 -10.45 11.38
N ARG A 354 7.44 -9.57 10.59
CA ARG A 354 7.02 -9.31 9.21
C ARG A 354 8.08 -9.48 8.15
N PHE A 355 9.35 -9.24 8.50
CA PHE A 355 10.47 -9.33 7.57
C PHE A 355 11.55 -10.26 8.10
N ARG A 356 12.38 -10.76 7.17
CA ARG A 356 13.59 -11.48 7.54
C ARG A 356 14.51 -10.62 8.42
N PRO A 357 15.34 -11.22 9.29
CA PRO A 357 16.17 -10.48 10.25
C PRO A 357 17.01 -9.36 9.63
N GLU A 358 17.59 -9.60 8.45
CA GLU A 358 18.43 -8.63 7.75
C GLU A 358 17.69 -7.37 7.28
N ILE A 359 16.37 -7.46 7.04
CA ILE A 359 15.51 -6.31 6.71
C ILE A 359 14.91 -5.73 8.01
N ALA A 360 14.42 -6.60 8.90
CA ALA A 360 13.76 -6.22 10.14
C ALA A 360 14.67 -5.39 11.07
N ALA A 361 15.97 -5.69 11.11
CA ALA A 361 16.93 -4.94 11.92
C ALA A 361 17.06 -3.45 11.53
N LYS A 362 16.63 -3.09 10.32
CA LYS A 362 16.71 -1.72 9.78
C LYS A 362 15.34 -1.07 9.64
N ASP A 363 14.28 -1.83 9.83
CA ASP A 363 12.90 -1.39 9.65
C ASP A 363 12.43 -0.46 10.78
N ALA A 364 11.40 0.33 10.51
CA ALA A 364 10.73 1.12 11.55
C ALA A 364 9.85 0.20 12.42
N PRO A 365 9.63 0.55 13.71
CA PRO A 365 8.65 -0.13 14.53
C PRO A 365 7.27 -0.13 13.83
N PRO A 366 6.48 -1.20 13.97
CA PRO A 366 5.12 -1.21 13.45
C PRO A 366 4.30 -0.07 14.11
N PHE A 367 3.42 0.54 13.33
CA PHE A 367 2.63 1.69 13.77
C PHE A 367 1.25 1.27 14.26
N PHE A 368 0.71 2.04 15.20
CA PHE A 368 -0.58 1.81 15.84
C PHE A 368 -1.51 2.96 15.51
N PHE A 369 -2.60 2.66 14.83
CA PHE A 369 -3.66 3.63 14.61
C PHE A 369 -4.45 3.79 15.90
N ALA A 370 -4.32 4.92 16.59
CA ALA A 370 -5.17 5.28 17.72
C ALA A 370 -5.90 6.58 17.38
N VAL A 371 -7.22 6.59 17.53
CA VAL A 371 -8.06 7.78 17.37
C VAL A 371 -8.50 8.19 18.75
N VAL A 372 -8.21 9.44 19.11
CA VAL A 372 -8.86 10.07 20.24
C VAL A 372 -10.08 10.77 19.69
N ARG A 373 -11.24 10.30 20.10
CA ARG A 373 -12.53 10.88 19.77
C ARG A 373 -13.04 11.66 20.97
N GLN A 374 -13.49 12.88 20.71
CA GLN A 374 -14.07 13.77 21.69
C GLN A 374 -15.44 14.20 21.17
N ASP A 375 -16.48 13.78 21.88
CA ASP A 375 -17.88 14.07 21.59
C ASP A 375 -18.37 15.15 22.58
N ARG A 376 -18.69 16.34 22.07
CA ARG A 376 -19.13 17.51 22.86
C ARG A 376 -20.64 17.66 22.77
N PHE A 377 -21.29 18.02 23.87
CA PHE A 377 -22.75 18.14 24.00
C PHE A 377 -23.17 19.59 24.16
N CYS A 378 -24.25 19.98 23.48
CA CYS A 378 -24.72 21.36 23.49
C CYS A 378 -26.25 21.46 23.54
N VAL A 379 -26.72 22.60 24.04
CA VAL A 379 -28.14 22.97 24.13
C VAL A 379 -28.34 24.32 23.45
N GLY A 380 -29.48 24.53 22.79
CA GLY A 380 -29.87 25.83 22.23
C GLY A 380 -29.89 26.94 23.31
N ALA A 381 -29.31 28.10 23.00
CA ALA A 381 -29.09 29.25 23.89
C ALA A 381 -30.39 29.95 24.29
N ASP A 382 -31.48 29.71 23.57
CA ASP A 382 -32.83 30.20 23.84
C ASP A 382 -33.66 29.24 24.71
N GLY A 383 -33.05 28.14 25.21
CA GLY A 383 -33.78 27.10 25.92
C GLY A 383 -34.81 26.39 25.02
N ALA A 384 -34.74 26.57 23.71
CA ALA A 384 -35.66 25.97 22.75
C ALA A 384 -35.03 24.75 22.06
N THR A 385 -35.54 23.59 22.49
CA THR A 385 -35.90 22.43 21.64
C THR A 385 -34.84 21.64 20.87
N THR A 386 -33.54 21.94 20.96
CA THR A 386 -32.55 21.17 20.17
C THR A 386 -31.35 20.71 20.99
N PHE A 387 -31.25 19.40 21.16
CA PHE A 387 -30.03 18.70 21.60
C PHE A 387 -29.03 18.69 20.44
N GLY A 388 -27.78 19.07 20.72
CA GLY A 388 -26.71 19.08 19.72
C GLY A 388 -25.49 18.30 20.18
N TYR A 389 -24.72 17.77 19.22
CA TYR A 389 -23.41 17.20 19.47
C TYR A 389 -22.39 17.61 18.40
N ASP A 390 -21.11 17.61 18.78
CA ASP A 390 -19.98 17.80 17.86
C ASP A 390 -18.93 16.72 18.13
N VAL A 391 -18.32 16.21 17.06
CA VAL A 391 -17.36 15.11 17.12
C VAL A 391 -16.05 15.61 16.57
N THR A 392 -15.07 15.73 17.46
CA THR A 392 -13.69 15.94 17.05
C THR A 392 -12.96 14.61 17.10
N THR A 393 -12.24 14.31 16.04
CA THR A 393 -11.37 13.13 15.97
C THR A 393 -9.95 13.61 15.74
N ASP A 394 -9.07 13.29 16.67
CA ASP A 394 -7.64 13.39 16.45
C ASP A 394 -7.17 12.02 15.94
N ALA A 395 -7.02 11.93 14.63
CA ALA A 395 -6.59 10.72 13.95
C ALA A 395 -5.25 10.98 13.26
N PRO A 396 -4.12 10.44 13.76
CA PRO A 396 -2.95 10.28 12.93
C PRO A 396 -3.30 9.34 11.76
N ARG A 397 -3.62 9.92 10.59
CA ARG A 397 -3.77 9.15 9.35
C ARG A 397 -2.40 8.61 8.97
N ARG A 398 -2.16 7.33 9.17
CA ARG A 398 -0.90 6.72 8.75
C ARG A 398 -1.13 5.37 8.10
N GLN A 399 -0.82 5.30 6.81
CA GLN A 399 -0.88 4.09 6.02
C GLN A 399 0.54 3.57 5.83
N LEU A 400 0.74 2.26 5.93
CA LEU A 400 1.93 1.61 5.40
C LEU A 400 1.50 0.93 4.11
N ALA A 401 2.11 1.28 2.99
CA ALA A 401 2.03 0.46 1.81
C ALA A 401 3.43 0.18 1.26
N ILE A 402 3.61 -1.07 0.83
CA ILE A 402 4.76 -1.51 0.06
C ILE A 402 4.32 -1.42 -1.40
N PHE A 403 4.74 -0.38 -2.09
CA PHE A 403 4.15 -0.05 -3.38
C PHE A 403 4.81 -0.78 -4.54
N HIS A 404 6.12 -1.02 -4.49
CA HIS A 404 6.85 -1.49 -5.66
C HIS A 404 8.00 -2.41 -5.29
N PHE A 405 8.09 -3.52 -6.02
CA PHE A 405 9.27 -4.37 -6.04
C PHE A 405 9.88 -4.28 -7.44
N GLU A 406 11.19 -4.08 -7.52
CA GLU A 406 11.93 -4.30 -8.76
C GLU A 406 13.07 -5.30 -8.51
N ALA A 407 13.04 -6.41 -9.26
CA ALA A 407 14.11 -7.38 -9.27
C ALA A 407 15.07 -7.02 -10.41
N ARG A 408 16.36 -6.91 -10.11
CA ARG A 408 17.41 -6.75 -11.11
C ARG A 408 18.06 -8.09 -11.37
N THR A 409 17.98 -8.54 -12.61
CA THR A 409 18.70 -9.71 -13.08
C THR A 409 20.05 -9.24 -13.69
N ARG A 410 21.05 -10.11 -13.70
CA ARG A 410 22.47 -9.86 -13.41
C ARG A 410 23.34 -9.64 -14.66
N THR A 411 24.53 -9.05 -14.50
CA THR A 411 25.71 -9.50 -15.27
C THR A 411 26.24 -10.80 -14.65
N ALA A 412 26.70 -11.77 -15.46
CA ALA A 412 27.09 -13.09 -14.99
C ALA A 412 28.00 -13.06 -13.73
N GLY A 413 27.54 -13.70 -12.65
CA GLY A 413 28.28 -13.85 -11.38
C GLY A 413 27.83 -12.98 -10.20
N GLU A 414 26.97 -11.98 -10.39
CA GLU A 414 26.48 -11.14 -9.28
C GLU A 414 25.26 -11.77 -8.55
N PRO A 415 24.99 -11.47 -7.27
CA PRO A 415 23.79 -11.96 -6.57
C PRO A 415 22.49 -11.29 -7.08
N GLU A 416 21.34 -11.94 -6.86
CA GLU A 416 20.03 -11.33 -7.10
C GLU A 416 19.83 -10.15 -6.15
N ARG A 417 19.21 -9.08 -6.66
CA ARG A 417 18.88 -7.90 -5.86
C ARG A 417 17.42 -7.54 -6.03
N LEU A 418 16.76 -7.31 -4.90
CA LEU A 418 15.45 -6.70 -4.85
C LEU A 418 15.59 -5.28 -4.32
N VAL A 419 14.90 -4.35 -4.97
CA VAL A 419 14.70 -3.01 -4.46
C VAL A 419 13.23 -2.80 -4.22
N PHE A 420 12.89 -2.32 -3.04
CA PHE A 420 11.51 -2.04 -2.67
C PHE A 420 11.42 -0.89 -1.68
N GLU A 421 10.22 -0.34 -1.58
CA GLU A 421 9.90 0.77 -0.70
C GLU A 421 9.02 0.29 0.46
N ILE A 422 9.37 0.73 1.66
CA ILE A 422 8.53 0.64 2.85
C ILE A 422 8.12 2.07 3.19
N GLU A 423 6.86 2.44 2.92
CA GLU A 423 6.34 3.75 3.34
C GLU A 423 6.45 3.92 4.86
N GLU A 424 6.75 5.11 5.38
CA GLU A 424 6.70 5.36 6.82
C GLU A 424 5.37 6.01 7.22
N PRO A 425 4.90 5.76 8.46
CA PRO A 425 3.69 6.38 8.97
C PRO A 425 3.77 7.93 8.97
N GLN A 426 2.79 8.62 8.37
CA GLN A 426 2.71 10.09 8.38
C GLN A 426 2.43 10.68 9.77
N VAL A 427 3.38 11.37 10.38
CA VAL A 427 3.15 12.07 11.67
C VAL A 427 2.37 13.38 11.48
N ASN A 428 2.54 14.01 10.32
CA ASN A 428 1.95 15.30 9.94
C ASN A 428 1.70 15.25 8.41
N PRO A 429 0.58 15.76 7.87
CA PRO A 429 0.30 15.76 6.42
C PRO A 429 1.39 16.36 5.52
N SER A 430 2.33 17.14 6.05
CA SER A 430 3.42 17.75 5.28
C SER A 430 4.66 16.87 5.12
N ASP A 431 4.87 15.86 5.97
CA ASP A 431 6.13 15.11 6.03
C ASP A 431 5.91 13.62 5.76
N VAL A 432 5.89 13.25 4.48
CA VAL A 432 5.87 11.86 4.03
C VAL A 432 7.31 11.35 3.94
N PHE A 433 7.59 10.27 4.68
CA PHE A 433 8.86 9.57 4.60
C PHE A 433 8.65 8.17 4.03
N ALA A 434 9.66 7.66 3.36
CA ALA A 434 9.72 6.28 2.91
C ALA A 434 11.11 5.71 3.17
N ARG A 435 11.19 4.39 3.29
CA ARG A 435 12.43 3.62 3.41
C ARG A 435 12.65 2.85 2.13
N ILE A 436 13.70 3.21 1.40
CA ILE A 436 14.14 2.46 0.23
C ILE A 436 15.10 1.37 0.69
N VAL A 437 14.76 0.13 0.35
CA VAL A 437 15.53 -1.06 0.73
C VAL A 437 16.19 -1.66 -0.50
N PHE A 438 17.51 -1.85 -0.45
CA PHE A 438 18.22 -2.73 -1.38
C PHE A 438 18.58 -4.00 -0.64
N TRP A 439 18.03 -5.12 -1.06
CA TRP A 439 18.22 -6.42 -0.43
C TRP A 439 18.90 -7.39 -1.40
N ASP A 440 19.99 -7.99 -0.94
CA ASP A 440 20.75 -9.03 -1.63
C ASP A 440 20.47 -10.38 -0.93
N PRO A 441 19.46 -11.16 -1.36
CA PRO A 441 18.98 -12.34 -0.61
C PRO A 441 20.05 -13.42 -0.47
N GLY A 442 20.84 -13.62 -1.53
CA GLY A 442 21.91 -14.62 -1.54
C GLY A 442 23.07 -14.28 -0.60
N ALA A 443 23.23 -13.00 -0.23
CA ALA A 443 24.23 -12.55 0.73
C ALA A 443 23.65 -12.40 2.15
N GLY A 444 22.31 -12.38 2.30
CA GLY A 444 21.65 -12.10 3.57
C GLY A 444 21.89 -10.67 4.07
N VAL A 445 22.06 -9.71 3.16
CA VAL A 445 22.38 -8.30 3.49
C VAL A 445 21.33 -7.37 2.91
N ALA A 446 20.89 -6.39 3.70
CA ALA A 446 20.06 -5.28 3.26
C ALA A 446 20.71 -3.93 3.61
N THR A 447 20.54 -2.95 2.72
CA THR A 447 20.85 -1.54 2.95
C THR A 447 19.55 -0.75 2.87
N MET A 448 19.43 0.31 3.67
CA MET A 448 18.19 1.06 3.79
C MET A 448 18.44 2.56 3.84
N HIS A 449 17.65 3.31 3.09
CA HIS A 449 17.71 4.77 3.04
C HIS A 449 16.36 5.36 3.41
N ARG A 450 16.34 6.19 4.45
CA ARG A 450 15.15 6.97 4.81
C ARG A 450 15.13 8.24 3.97
N VAL A 451 14.11 8.41 3.15
CA VAL A 451 13.93 9.55 2.24
C VAL A 451 12.66 10.31 2.60
N SER A 452 12.73 11.64 2.55
CA SER A 452 11.53 12.49 2.59
C SER A 452 11.02 12.58 1.16
N THR A 453 9.81 12.09 0.93
CA THR A 453 9.21 12.07 -0.40
C THR A 453 8.19 13.20 -0.58
N GLN A 454 7.72 13.84 0.51
CA GLN A 454 6.58 14.78 0.57
C GLN A 454 5.24 14.20 0.05
N GLU A 455 5.29 13.18 -0.81
CA GLU A 455 4.20 12.43 -1.42
C GLU A 455 4.63 10.97 -1.64
N THR A 456 3.71 10.05 -1.95
CA THR A 456 4.07 8.65 -2.25
C THR A 456 4.87 8.57 -3.57
N ALA A 457 6.07 8.00 -3.54
CA ALA A 457 6.93 7.89 -4.71
C ALA A 457 6.78 6.51 -5.39
N ASN A 458 6.93 6.48 -6.72
CA ASN A 458 6.98 5.24 -7.50
C ASN A 458 8.41 4.95 -7.94
N ILE A 459 8.80 3.67 -8.01
CA ILE A 459 10.07 3.28 -8.61
C ILE A 459 10.02 3.59 -10.11
N VAL A 460 10.91 4.48 -10.55
CA VAL A 460 11.11 4.83 -11.96
C VAL A 460 11.98 3.78 -12.63
N SER A 461 13.12 3.48 -12.00
CA SER A 461 14.11 2.54 -12.52
C SER A 461 15.15 2.18 -11.48
N VAL A 462 15.57 0.91 -11.48
CA VAL A 462 16.67 0.41 -10.64
C VAL A 462 17.94 0.11 -11.45
N GLY A 463 19.03 0.78 -11.08
CA GLY A 463 20.38 0.57 -11.56
C GLY A 463 21.17 -0.45 -10.72
N ARG A 464 22.46 -0.60 -11.05
CA ARG A 464 23.36 -1.52 -10.30
C ARG A 464 23.63 -0.99 -8.90
N ASP A 465 23.91 0.30 -8.83
CA ASP A 465 24.45 0.96 -7.65
C ASP A 465 23.51 2.05 -7.11
N ALA A 466 22.30 2.15 -7.66
CA ALA A 466 21.29 3.11 -7.24
C ALA A 466 19.89 2.77 -7.76
N ALA A 467 18.89 3.43 -7.21
CA ALA A 467 17.51 3.40 -7.67
C ALA A 467 16.97 4.83 -7.78
N TRP A 468 16.00 5.05 -8.67
CA TRP A 468 15.34 6.33 -8.84
C TRP A 468 13.84 6.17 -8.60
N PHE A 469 13.32 7.07 -7.77
CA PHE A 469 11.93 7.20 -7.37
C PHE A 469 11.37 8.55 -7.81
N HIS A 470 10.08 8.62 -8.11
CA HIS A 470 9.42 9.86 -8.49
C HIS A 470 8.01 9.95 -7.90
N ALA A 471 7.69 11.12 -7.35
CA ALA A 471 6.39 11.49 -6.80
C ALA A 471 5.99 12.87 -7.36
N SER A 472 4.97 12.91 -8.21
CA SER A 472 4.41 14.09 -8.89
C SER A 472 5.44 15.04 -9.53
N THR A 473 6.10 15.88 -8.74
CA THR A 473 7.14 16.83 -9.18
C THR A 473 8.53 16.53 -8.63
N THR A 474 8.61 15.72 -7.57
CA THR A 474 9.85 15.41 -6.87
C THR A 474 10.43 14.09 -7.34
N SER A 475 11.71 14.09 -7.68
CA SER A 475 12.49 12.91 -8.03
C SER A 475 13.60 12.68 -7.03
N ILE A 476 13.83 11.42 -6.68
CA ILE A 476 14.79 11.01 -5.66
C ILE A 476 15.69 9.93 -6.22
N TYR A 477 16.98 10.22 -6.32
CA TYR A 477 18.02 9.25 -6.63
C TYR A 477 18.62 8.72 -5.35
N VAL A 478 18.51 7.41 -5.13
CA VAL A 478 18.97 6.73 -3.93
C VAL A 478 20.16 5.84 -4.28
N PRO A 479 21.38 6.17 -3.83
CA PRO A 479 22.54 5.31 -3.99
C PRO A 479 22.40 4.05 -3.15
N ARG A 480 22.99 2.93 -3.58
CA ARG A 480 23.00 1.68 -2.81
C ARG A 480 23.84 1.82 -1.54
N GLU A 481 24.99 2.48 -1.64
CA GLU A 481 25.95 2.60 -0.54
C GLU A 481 25.33 3.32 0.66
N GLU A 482 25.26 2.62 1.78
CA GLU A 482 24.74 3.15 3.04
C GLU A 482 25.65 4.27 3.55
N GLY A 483 25.06 5.37 4.04
CA GLY A 483 25.79 6.57 4.44
C GLY A 483 26.01 7.59 3.32
N THR A 484 25.74 7.25 2.05
CA THR A 484 25.67 8.25 0.97
C THR A 484 24.27 8.84 0.91
N LEU A 485 24.17 10.18 0.96
CA LEU A 485 22.87 10.87 0.96
C LEU A 485 22.14 10.71 -0.38
N PRO A 486 20.82 10.43 -0.36
CA PRO A 486 19.96 10.53 -1.52
C PRO A 486 19.99 11.94 -2.14
N THR A 487 19.89 12.01 -3.47
CA THR A 487 19.83 13.28 -4.21
C THR A 487 18.41 13.53 -4.65
N THR A 488 17.83 14.66 -4.25
CA THR A 488 16.48 15.08 -4.64
C THR A 488 16.55 16.19 -5.68
N PHE A 489 15.71 16.11 -6.71
CA PHE A 489 15.61 17.11 -7.77
C PHE A 489 14.17 17.19 -8.29
N GLN A 490 13.80 18.33 -8.87
CA GLN A 490 12.44 18.56 -9.39
C GLN A 490 12.37 18.26 -10.89
N ILE A 491 11.31 17.57 -11.31
CA ILE A 491 10.93 17.35 -12.72
C ILE A 491 9.41 17.40 -12.88
N ASP A 492 8.94 18.04 -13.94
CA ASP A 492 7.50 18.28 -14.15
C ASP A 492 6.85 17.27 -15.11
N PHE A 493 7.46 16.11 -15.29
CA PHE A 493 6.96 15.04 -16.16
C PHE A 493 7.26 13.67 -15.54
N ASP A 494 6.45 12.67 -15.87
CA ASP A 494 6.69 11.29 -15.41
C ASP A 494 7.91 10.68 -16.14
N PRO A 495 9.02 10.39 -15.44
CA PRO A 495 10.21 9.81 -16.03
C PRO A 495 10.09 8.30 -16.28
N SER A 496 9.03 7.63 -15.82
CA SER A 496 8.88 6.16 -15.86
C SER A 496 8.96 5.55 -17.27
N LEU A 497 8.54 6.30 -18.28
CA LEU A 497 8.61 5.89 -19.68
C LEU A 497 9.94 6.29 -20.35
N ALA A 498 10.53 7.39 -19.88
CA ALA A 498 11.60 8.08 -20.57
C ALA A 498 12.98 7.78 -20.00
N PHE A 499 13.13 7.50 -18.70
CA PHE A 499 14.44 7.45 -18.08
C PHE A 499 14.80 6.14 -17.42
N ARG A 500 16.08 5.76 -17.49
CA ARG A 500 16.64 4.59 -16.78
C ARG A 500 17.88 4.95 -15.97
N VAL A 501 17.96 4.39 -14.77
CA VAL A 501 19.14 4.50 -13.90
C VAL A 501 20.22 3.54 -14.37
N LEU A 502 21.42 4.07 -14.56
CA LEU A 502 22.59 3.32 -14.95
C LEU A 502 23.58 3.18 -13.79
N ALA A 503 24.70 2.51 -14.06
CA ALA A 503 25.86 2.56 -13.16
C ALA A 503 26.46 3.99 -13.12
N ASP A 504 27.22 4.28 -12.07
CA ASP A 504 28.03 5.50 -11.92
C ASP A 504 27.26 6.84 -12.00
N LYS A 505 26.08 6.94 -11.38
CA LYS A 505 25.27 8.19 -11.31
C LYS A 505 24.83 8.77 -12.65
N ARG A 506 24.71 7.94 -13.68
CA ARG A 506 24.21 8.35 -15.00
C ARG A 506 22.77 7.93 -15.18
N LEU A 507 21.99 8.81 -15.79
CA LEU A 507 20.64 8.53 -16.26
C LEU A 507 20.66 8.49 -17.78
N TYR A 508 19.81 7.67 -18.38
CA TYR A 508 19.61 7.67 -19.83
C TYR A 508 18.16 7.99 -20.17
N SER A 509 17.97 8.98 -21.04
CA SER A 509 16.67 9.33 -21.61
C SER A 509 16.47 8.58 -22.93
N ALA A 510 15.49 7.68 -22.98
CA ALA A 510 15.06 6.99 -24.18
C ALA A 510 14.45 7.94 -25.22
N ASP A 511 13.89 9.07 -24.79
CA ASP A 511 13.25 10.04 -25.68
C ASP A 511 14.26 10.93 -26.38
N THR A 512 15.22 11.47 -25.63
CA THR A 512 16.26 12.34 -26.21
C THR A 512 17.48 11.57 -26.70
N LEU A 513 17.57 10.27 -26.38
CA LEU A 513 18.73 9.41 -26.65
C LEU A 513 20.04 9.94 -26.04
N ARG A 514 19.95 10.62 -24.89
CA ARG A 514 21.09 11.26 -24.22
C ARG A 514 21.31 10.71 -22.83
N PHE A 515 22.58 10.74 -22.41
CA PHE A 515 22.95 10.55 -21.02
C PHE A 515 22.75 11.87 -20.27
N HIS A 516 22.25 11.78 -19.05
CA HIS A 516 22.11 12.90 -18.14
C HIS A 516 22.96 12.63 -16.90
N ALA A 517 23.65 13.67 -16.45
CA ALA A 517 24.31 13.69 -15.15
C ALA A 517 23.35 14.27 -14.11
N LEU A 518 23.46 13.75 -12.89
CA LEU A 518 22.74 14.25 -11.72
C LEU A 518 23.55 15.40 -11.09
N ASP A 519 23.49 16.62 -11.64
CA ASP A 519 24.02 17.82 -10.97
C ASP A 519 23.53 19.16 -11.58
N PRO A 520 22.97 20.11 -10.82
CA PRO A 520 21.87 20.01 -9.84
C PRO A 520 20.47 20.00 -10.51
N ALA A 521 20.45 19.96 -11.84
CA ALA A 521 19.30 19.71 -12.69
C ALA A 521 19.70 18.66 -13.74
N LEU A 522 18.74 17.95 -14.34
CA LEU A 522 19.00 16.97 -15.41
C LEU A 522 19.69 17.63 -16.62
N ARG A 523 21.02 17.74 -16.60
CA ARG A 523 21.78 18.34 -17.70
C ARG A 523 22.08 17.27 -18.76
N PRO A 524 21.75 17.52 -20.03
CA PRO A 524 22.20 16.67 -21.11
C PRO A 524 23.73 16.65 -21.12
N THR A 525 24.33 15.47 -21.12
CA THR A 525 25.76 15.30 -21.34
C THR A 525 26.01 14.92 -22.80
N ALA A 526 27.14 15.36 -23.36
CA ALA A 526 27.59 14.85 -24.64
C ALA A 526 27.78 13.33 -24.55
N LEU A 527 27.43 12.59 -25.62
CA LEU A 527 27.66 11.14 -25.69
C LEU A 527 29.11 10.85 -25.28
N PRO A 528 29.35 9.98 -24.27
CA PRO A 528 30.70 9.53 -23.98
C PRO A 528 31.19 8.76 -25.20
N ALA A 529 32.23 9.24 -25.88
CA ALA A 529 32.80 8.54 -27.03
C ALA A 529 33.20 7.10 -26.68
N VAL A 530 33.63 6.87 -25.43
CA VAL A 530 33.87 5.57 -24.80
C VAL A 530 33.73 5.77 -23.29
N LEU A 531 33.07 4.86 -22.57
CA LEU A 531 33.06 4.87 -21.11
C LEU A 531 34.34 4.23 -20.56
N PRO A 532 35.02 4.83 -19.55
CA PRO A 532 36.25 4.28 -19.00
C PRO A 532 35.98 2.92 -18.34
N GLY A 533 36.68 1.87 -18.77
CA GLY A 533 36.52 0.52 -18.24
C GLY A 533 36.90 -0.62 -19.19
N ALA A 534 37.26 -0.34 -20.44
CA ALA A 534 37.75 -1.37 -21.36
C ALA A 534 39.20 -1.77 -21.01
N PHE A 535 39.38 -3.00 -20.52
CA PHE A 535 40.70 -3.60 -20.31
C PHE A 535 41.53 -3.57 -21.60
N ARG A 536 42.78 -3.11 -21.46
CA ARG A 536 43.84 -3.13 -22.48
C ARG A 536 44.06 -4.54 -23.02
N ARG A 537 43.79 -4.77 -24.31
CA ARG A 537 44.51 -5.81 -25.07
C ARG A 537 45.95 -5.33 -25.27
N ALA A 538 46.93 -6.10 -24.80
CA ALA A 538 48.33 -5.89 -25.13
C ALA A 538 48.52 -5.97 -26.67
N PRO A 539 49.26 -5.04 -27.29
CA PRO A 539 49.50 -5.12 -28.72
C PRO A 539 50.49 -6.25 -29.04
N ALA A 540 50.08 -7.10 -29.99
CA ALA A 540 50.97 -8.05 -30.65
C ALA A 540 52.09 -7.26 -31.38
N GLY A 541 53.29 -7.29 -30.82
CA GLY A 541 54.48 -6.75 -31.47
C GLY A 541 54.95 -7.66 -32.60
N ARG A 542 54.63 -7.30 -33.84
CA ARG A 542 55.46 -7.66 -35.00
C ARG A 542 56.62 -6.68 -35.07
N SER A 543 57.80 -7.08 -34.59
CA SER A 543 59.05 -6.36 -34.84
C SER A 543 59.74 -6.94 -36.08
N GLY A 544 59.53 -6.30 -37.22
CA GLY A 544 60.40 -6.40 -38.39
C GLY A 544 61.06 -5.06 -38.61
N ALA A 545 62.33 -4.90 -38.20
CA ALA A 545 63.19 -3.84 -38.70
C ALA A 545 64.67 -4.24 -38.59
N ARG A 546 65.30 -4.31 -39.76
CA ARG A 546 66.73 -4.45 -40.01
C ARG A 546 67.55 -3.41 -39.24
N ARG A 547 68.71 -3.82 -38.73
CA ARG A 547 69.92 -2.97 -38.68
C ARG A 547 71.17 -3.78 -39.01
N ARG A 548 71.85 -3.38 -40.09
CA ARG A 548 73.19 -3.81 -40.52
C ARG A 548 74.25 -3.09 -39.68
N ALA A 549 75.31 -3.81 -39.28
CA ALA A 549 76.75 -3.43 -39.27
C ALA A 549 77.52 -4.35 -38.30
N ARG A 550 78.78 -4.80 -38.49
CA ARG A 550 79.74 -4.96 -39.59
C ARG A 550 80.98 -5.65 -38.95
N ARG A 551 81.69 -6.55 -39.68
CA ARG A 551 83.07 -7.11 -39.47
C ARG A 551 83.24 -8.13 -38.32
N SER A 552 84.09 -9.18 -38.40
CA SER A 552 85.25 -9.60 -39.24
C SER A 552 85.45 -11.13 -39.02
N GLY A 553 85.63 -12.02 -40.01
CA GLY A 553 86.88 -12.41 -40.72
C GLY A 553 87.80 -13.31 -39.86
N PRO A 554 88.54 -14.32 -40.37
CA PRO A 554 88.71 -14.85 -41.74
C PRO A 554 87.94 -16.14 -42.06
#